data_AF-A0A563VTA8-F1
#
_entry.id   AF-A0A563VTA8-F1
#
_cell.length_a   1.000
_cell.length_b   1.000
_cell.length_c   1.000
_cell.angle_alpha   90.00
_cell.angle_beta   90.00
_cell.angle_gamma   90.00
#
_symmetry.space_group_name_H-M   'P 1'
#
loop_
_entity.id
_entity.type
_entity.pdbx_description
1 polymer ?
#
loop_
_entity_poly.entity_id
_entity_poly.type
_entity_poly.pdbx_seq_one_letter_code
_entity_poly.pdbx_strand_id
1 'polypeptide(L)'
;MLLSFFSKTQAIKKLTIMSSLSQAKDWFLQLLYKRIIHKQIIIILLVLFLIGISITVASISRLSYSLIESQAVHSASINAQILKEASYLYTTEVVDRLQKLPGVTVTDDYSNSLAAIPPPVTYSILLSHNVTEKNISAISMRFSGLSPFRWRVTEEIKRDNFETEALEYLQNNPQKTFYRIEELNGRSTLRYVEPYIMKASCVSCDNSHPDSSKSNWQVGQIQGILEINQPLDRNMLLVRNSLTQIFIKLGVVAILPILSLTLVIGRLKFINQELKILVKKRTTELTTAHTKLINVQKDITQLQIQVNREKHQKEVNEIVNSDHFDWIAQQGKKWRQENQD
;
A
#
# COMPACT_ATOMS: atom_id res chain seq x y z
N MET A 1 77.24 -12.57 -15.50
CA MET A 1 76.54 -11.29 -15.77
C MET A 1 75.22 -11.46 -16.52
N LEU A 2 75.05 -12.45 -17.42
CA LEU A 2 73.81 -12.68 -18.17
C LEU A 2 72.66 -13.33 -17.38
N LEU A 3 72.96 -14.17 -16.37
CA LEU A 3 71.94 -14.86 -15.57
C LEU A 3 71.17 -13.94 -14.60
N SER A 4 71.77 -12.84 -14.13
CA SER A 4 71.09 -11.87 -13.25
C SER A 4 70.11 -10.97 -14.03
N PHE A 5 70.32 -10.77 -15.34
CA PHE A 5 69.43 -9.98 -16.19
C PHE A 5 68.13 -10.74 -16.55
N PHE A 6 68.21 -12.05 -16.75
CA PHE A 6 67.04 -12.90 -17.02
C PHE A 6 66.11 -13.05 -15.81
N SER A 7 66.68 -13.21 -14.61
CA SER A 7 65.91 -13.25 -13.36
C SER A 7 65.13 -11.94 -13.10
N LYS A 8 65.79 -10.79 -13.31
CA LYS A 8 65.21 -9.47 -13.06
C LYS A 8 64.06 -9.15 -14.03
N THR A 9 64.20 -9.53 -15.30
CA THR A 9 63.16 -9.33 -16.31
C THR A 9 61.93 -10.21 -16.07
N GLN A 10 62.11 -11.45 -15.61
CA GLN A 10 61.00 -12.35 -15.28
C GLN A 10 60.21 -11.88 -14.04
N ALA A 11 60.91 -11.35 -13.03
CA ALA A 11 60.29 -10.77 -11.84
C ALA A 11 59.49 -9.49 -12.15
N ILE A 12 60.03 -8.59 -12.99
CA ILE A 12 59.34 -7.36 -13.42
C ILE A 12 58.09 -7.69 -14.21
N LYS A 13 58.16 -8.67 -15.14
CA LYS A 13 57.02 -9.12 -15.96
C LYS A 13 55.91 -9.73 -15.09
N LYS A 14 56.27 -10.49 -14.05
CA LYS A 14 55.30 -11.06 -13.09
C LYS A 14 54.63 -9.99 -12.23
N LEU A 15 55.37 -8.96 -11.80
CA LEU A 15 54.82 -7.81 -11.07
C LEU A 15 53.83 -6.99 -11.93
N THR A 16 54.13 -6.77 -13.21
CA THR A 16 53.24 -6.04 -14.13
C THR A 16 51.98 -6.82 -14.47
N ILE A 17 52.07 -8.15 -14.59
CA ILE A 17 50.89 -9.00 -14.82
C ILE A 17 50.01 -9.05 -13.56
N MET A 18 50.59 -9.16 -12.37
CA MET A 18 49.83 -9.13 -11.11
C MET A 18 49.11 -7.79 -10.88
N SER A 19 49.75 -6.66 -11.16
CA SER A 19 49.11 -5.34 -11.02
C SER A 19 48.04 -5.09 -12.10
N SER A 20 48.23 -5.60 -13.32
CA SER A 20 47.21 -5.56 -14.38
C SER A 20 45.98 -6.40 -14.03
N LEU A 21 46.17 -7.60 -13.46
CA LEU A 21 45.06 -8.45 -13.02
C LEU A 21 44.29 -7.84 -11.85
N SER A 22 44.97 -7.24 -10.86
CA SER A 22 44.28 -6.59 -9.74
C SER A 22 43.48 -5.37 -10.20
N GLN A 23 44.04 -4.56 -11.11
CA GLN A 23 43.39 -3.37 -11.65
C GLN A 23 42.17 -3.73 -12.53
N ALA A 24 42.26 -4.82 -13.30
CA ALA A 24 41.12 -5.37 -14.05
C ALA A 24 40.03 -5.93 -13.13
N LYS A 25 40.41 -6.59 -12.02
CA LYS A 25 39.48 -7.11 -11.00
C LYS A 25 38.76 -5.97 -10.28
N ASP A 26 39.45 -4.92 -9.89
CA ASP A 26 38.85 -3.75 -9.22
C ASP A 26 37.93 -2.97 -10.16
N TRP A 27 38.32 -2.81 -11.43
CA TRP A 27 37.46 -2.21 -12.45
C TRP A 27 36.19 -3.05 -12.70
N PHE A 28 36.32 -4.38 -12.77
CA PHE A 28 35.20 -5.31 -12.95
C PHE A 28 34.27 -5.34 -11.73
N LEU A 29 34.82 -5.33 -10.52
CA LEU A 29 34.07 -5.24 -9.26
C LEU A 29 33.34 -3.91 -9.14
N GLN A 30 33.94 -2.78 -9.55
CA GLN A 30 33.26 -1.48 -9.58
C GLN A 30 32.14 -1.43 -10.63
N LEU A 31 32.33 -2.09 -11.78
CA LEU A 31 31.30 -2.20 -12.83
C LEU A 31 30.10 -3.03 -12.35
N LEU A 32 30.38 -4.16 -11.69
CA LEU A 32 29.37 -5.01 -11.05
C LEU A 32 28.65 -4.28 -9.92
N TYR A 33 29.39 -3.63 -9.02
CA TYR A 33 28.87 -2.87 -7.88
C TYR A 33 27.91 -1.76 -8.31
N LYS A 34 28.25 -0.96 -9.33
CA LYS A 34 27.35 0.07 -9.87
C LYS A 34 26.12 -0.52 -10.55
N ARG A 35 26.24 -1.65 -11.25
CA ARG A 35 25.08 -2.32 -11.88
C ARG A 35 24.14 -2.95 -10.86
N ILE A 36 24.69 -3.48 -9.77
CA ILE A 36 23.99 -4.11 -8.66
C ILE A 36 23.24 -3.07 -7.81
N ILE A 37 23.88 -1.99 -7.39
CA ILE A 37 23.24 -0.96 -6.55
C ILE A 37 22.04 -0.32 -7.24
N HIS A 38 22.13 0.03 -8.53
CA HIS A 38 21.01 0.67 -9.22
C HIS A 38 19.82 -0.27 -9.42
N LYS A 39 20.06 -1.55 -9.71
CA LYS A 39 18.99 -2.55 -9.77
C LYS A 39 18.37 -2.75 -8.38
N GLN A 40 19.18 -2.79 -7.34
CA GLN A 40 18.72 -2.93 -5.96
C GLN A 40 17.89 -1.72 -5.51
N ILE A 41 18.28 -0.48 -5.81
CA ILE A 41 17.52 0.72 -5.43
C ILE A 41 16.12 0.72 -6.05
N ILE A 42 15.99 0.39 -7.35
CA ILE A 42 14.69 0.33 -8.02
C ILE A 42 13.83 -0.79 -7.42
N ILE A 43 14.42 -1.96 -7.16
CA ILE A 43 13.71 -3.09 -6.54
C ILE A 43 13.26 -2.74 -5.11
N ILE A 44 14.13 -2.12 -4.31
CA ILE A 44 13.82 -1.67 -2.94
C ILE A 44 12.68 -0.66 -2.95
N LEU A 45 12.73 0.34 -3.84
CA LEU A 45 11.65 1.32 -3.98
C LEU A 45 10.32 0.66 -4.40
N LEU A 46 10.36 -0.26 -5.36
CA LEU A 46 9.18 -1.01 -5.79
C LEU A 46 8.58 -1.83 -4.65
N VAL A 47 9.42 -2.52 -3.88
CA VAL A 47 8.98 -3.28 -2.70
C VAL A 47 8.37 -2.35 -1.64
N LEU A 48 9.00 -1.21 -1.34
CA LEU A 48 8.45 -0.22 -0.40
C LEU A 48 7.10 0.32 -0.85
N PHE A 49 6.92 0.61 -2.14
CA PHE A 49 5.63 1.02 -2.70
C PHE A 49 4.57 -0.08 -2.57
N LEU A 50 4.90 -1.33 -2.90
CA LEU A 50 3.96 -2.46 -2.75
C LEU A 50 3.55 -2.67 -1.29
N ILE A 51 4.49 -2.55 -0.35
CA ILE A 51 4.20 -2.62 1.09
C ILE A 51 3.28 -1.47 1.50
N GLY A 52 3.60 -0.22 1.09
CA GLY A 52 2.78 0.96 1.41
C GLY A 52 1.35 0.86 0.87
N ILE A 53 1.18 0.40 -0.38
CA ILE A 53 -0.13 0.14 -0.99
C ILE A 53 -0.88 -0.94 -0.20
N SER A 54 -0.21 -2.04 0.14
CA SER A 54 -0.82 -3.16 0.88
C SER A 54 -1.30 -2.72 2.27
N ILE A 55 -0.49 -1.93 3.00
CA ILE A 55 -0.86 -1.36 4.29
C ILE A 55 -2.05 -0.42 4.15
N THR A 56 -2.04 0.45 3.13
CA THR A 56 -3.11 1.43 2.89
C THR A 56 -4.43 0.73 2.57
N VAL A 57 -4.42 -0.25 1.67
CA VAL A 57 -5.61 -1.04 1.31
C VAL A 57 -6.11 -1.85 2.50
N ALA A 58 -5.22 -2.46 3.29
CA ALA A 58 -5.61 -3.19 4.49
C ALA A 58 -6.26 -2.26 5.54
N SER A 59 -5.73 -1.06 5.76
CA SER A 59 -6.30 -0.07 6.68
C SER A 59 -7.67 0.44 6.20
N ILE A 60 -7.80 0.76 4.90
CA ILE A 60 -9.08 1.18 4.31
C ILE A 60 -10.11 0.03 4.41
N SER A 61 -9.70 -1.21 4.17
CA SER A 61 -10.59 -2.37 4.28
C SER A 61 -11.12 -2.56 5.70
N ARG A 62 -10.26 -2.41 6.72
CA ARG A 62 -10.68 -2.49 8.13
C ARG A 62 -11.65 -1.37 8.48
N LEU A 63 -11.33 -0.13 8.10
CA LEU A 63 -12.19 1.03 8.36
C LEU A 63 -13.54 0.89 7.64
N SER A 64 -13.53 0.39 6.40
CA SER A 64 -14.73 0.17 5.61
C SER A 64 -15.62 -0.89 6.26
N TYR A 65 -15.04 -1.97 6.79
CA TYR A 65 -15.80 -3.01 7.50
C TYR A 65 -16.48 -2.44 8.75
N SER A 66 -15.73 -1.75 9.61
CA SER A 66 -16.30 -1.14 10.83
C SER A 66 -17.37 -0.09 10.53
N LEU A 67 -17.20 0.67 9.45
CA LEU A 67 -18.18 1.67 9.03
C LEU A 67 -19.45 1.03 8.48
N ILE A 68 -19.32 -0.03 7.66
CA ILE A 68 -20.47 -0.80 7.15
C ILE A 68 -21.25 -1.40 8.32
N GLU A 69 -20.56 -2.04 9.26
CA GLU A 69 -21.17 -2.64 10.45
C GLU A 69 -21.89 -1.59 11.29
N SER A 70 -21.22 -0.48 11.65
CA SER A 70 -21.81 0.61 12.42
C SER A 70 -23.02 1.23 11.73
N GLN A 71 -22.92 1.49 10.42
CA GLN A 71 -24.03 2.03 9.64
C GLN A 71 -25.20 1.04 9.55
N ALA A 72 -24.91 -0.25 9.42
CA ALA A 72 -25.94 -1.28 9.37
C ALA A 72 -26.65 -1.42 10.72
N VAL A 73 -25.91 -1.43 11.84
CA VAL A 73 -26.49 -1.45 13.20
C VAL A 73 -27.34 -0.21 13.45
N HIS A 74 -26.84 0.97 13.07
CA HIS A 74 -27.60 2.21 13.21
C HIS A 74 -28.89 2.19 12.38
N SER A 75 -28.81 1.79 11.11
CA SER A 75 -29.97 1.63 10.22
C SER A 75 -30.98 0.63 10.77
N ALA A 76 -30.52 -0.52 11.27
CA ALA A 76 -31.37 -1.52 11.88
C ALA A 76 -32.08 -0.99 13.14
N SER A 77 -31.38 -0.21 13.96
CA SER A 77 -31.97 0.42 15.16
C SER A 77 -33.08 1.43 14.81
N ILE A 78 -32.91 2.24 13.75
CA ILE A 78 -33.94 3.18 13.29
C ILE A 78 -35.15 2.40 12.78
N ASN A 79 -34.92 1.36 11.98
CA ASN A 79 -35.99 0.50 11.47
C ASN A 79 -36.77 -0.17 12.60
N ALA A 80 -36.09 -0.70 13.62
CA ALA A 80 -36.72 -1.25 14.81
C ALA A 80 -37.58 -0.21 15.54
N GLN A 81 -37.08 1.02 15.70
CA GLN A 81 -37.83 2.13 16.31
C GLN A 81 -39.09 2.48 15.52
N ILE A 82 -38.98 2.63 14.19
CA ILE A 82 -40.11 2.93 13.30
C ILE A 82 -41.20 1.85 13.45
N LEU A 83 -40.80 0.59 13.45
CA LEU A 83 -41.73 -0.53 13.58
C LEU A 83 -42.41 -0.59 14.96
N LYS A 84 -41.65 -0.38 16.04
CA LYS A 84 -42.19 -0.29 17.40
C LYS A 84 -43.17 0.86 17.52
N GLU A 85 -42.86 2.01 16.93
CA GLU A 85 -43.71 3.20 17.00
C GLU A 85 -44.97 3.05 16.14
N ALA A 86 -44.86 2.46 14.95
CA ALA A 86 -46.02 2.11 14.13
C ALA A 86 -46.97 1.14 14.86
N SER A 87 -46.42 0.14 15.54
CA SER A 87 -47.20 -0.83 16.33
C SER A 87 -47.84 -0.18 17.56
N TYR A 88 -47.11 0.74 18.21
CA TYR A 88 -47.62 1.52 19.34
C TYR A 88 -48.78 2.42 18.92
N LEU A 89 -48.60 3.23 17.87
CA LEU A 89 -49.64 4.11 17.33
C LEU A 89 -50.88 3.33 16.87
N TYR A 90 -50.68 2.19 16.20
CA TYR A 90 -51.80 1.30 15.84
C TYR A 90 -52.59 0.86 17.08
N THR A 91 -51.90 0.47 18.15
CA THR A 91 -52.55 0.05 19.39
C THR A 91 -53.32 1.18 20.05
N THR A 92 -52.68 2.34 20.27
CA THR A 92 -53.25 3.43 21.08
C THR A 92 -54.25 4.29 20.31
N GLU A 93 -54.01 4.52 19.02
CA GLU A 93 -54.83 5.43 18.21
C GLU A 93 -55.93 4.71 17.43
N VAL A 94 -55.77 3.41 17.15
CA VAL A 94 -56.73 2.63 16.36
C VAL A 94 -57.44 1.59 17.23
N VAL A 95 -56.70 0.60 17.75
CA VAL A 95 -57.30 -0.53 18.48
C VAL A 95 -58.04 -0.07 19.73
N ASP A 96 -57.41 0.76 20.57
CA ASP A 96 -57.97 1.22 21.84
C ASP A 96 -59.26 2.04 21.69
N ARG A 97 -59.46 2.67 20.52
CA ARG A 97 -60.68 3.43 20.20
C ARG A 97 -61.76 2.53 19.62
N LEU A 98 -61.38 1.68 18.67
CA LEU A 98 -62.30 0.83 17.94
C LEU A 98 -62.89 -0.29 18.81
N GLN A 99 -62.11 -0.88 19.73
CA GLN A 99 -62.59 -1.94 20.61
C GLN A 99 -63.71 -1.50 21.58
N LYS A 100 -63.89 -0.19 21.76
CA LYS A 100 -64.95 0.39 22.60
C LYS A 100 -66.28 0.54 21.85
N LEU A 101 -66.26 0.43 20.52
CA LEU A 101 -67.46 0.57 19.69
C LEU A 101 -68.20 -0.76 19.60
N PRO A 102 -69.54 -0.76 19.75
CA PRO A 102 -70.33 -1.98 19.56
C PRO A 102 -70.21 -2.47 18.11
N GLY A 103 -70.01 -3.79 17.95
CA GLY A 103 -69.94 -4.44 16.65
C GLY A 103 -68.55 -4.48 16.01
N VAL A 104 -67.53 -3.82 16.58
CA VAL A 104 -66.14 -3.95 16.13
C VAL A 104 -65.41 -4.99 16.97
N THR A 105 -64.72 -5.92 16.30
CA THR A 105 -64.05 -7.04 16.98
C THR A 105 -62.56 -7.04 16.68
N VAL A 106 -61.72 -7.19 17.71
CA VAL A 106 -60.28 -7.42 17.54
C VAL A 106 -60.06 -8.92 17.55
N THR A 107 -59.71 -9.50 16.41
CA THR A 107 -59.61 -10.97 16.27
C THR A 107 -58.64 -11.34 15.17
N ASP A 108 -57.96 -12.48 15.32
CA ASP A 108 -57.05 -12.99 14.30
C ASP A 108 -57.77 -13.41 13.01
N ASP A 109 -59.07 -13.72 13.07
CA ASP A 109 -59.91 -13.99 11.89
C ASP A 109 -60.51 -12.72 11.27
N TYR A 110 -59.79 -11.59 11.41
CA TYR A 110 -60.31 -10.29 10.95
C TYR A 110 -60.61 -10.25 9.45
N SER A 111 -59.91 -11.06 8.65
CA SER A 111 -60.09 -11.09 7.20
C SER A 111 -61.46 -11.60 6.74
N ASN A 112 -62.14 -12.38 7.58
CA ASN A 112 -63.44 -12.98 7.26
C ASN A 112 -64.64 -12.21 7.84
N SER A 113 -64.40 -11.08 8.51
CA SER A 113 -65.45 -10.25 9.12
C SER A 113 -65.31 -8.79 8.72
N LEU A 114 -66.42 -8.20 8.25
CA LEU A 114 -66.45 -6.81 7.77
C LEU A 114 -66.09 -5.79 8.87
N ALA A 115 -66.41 -6.10 10.12
CA ALA A 115 -66.21 -5.22 11.28
C ALA A 115 -65.14 -5.78 12.23
N ALA A 116 -64.09 -6.39 11.67
CA ALA A 116 -62.97 -6.89 12.45
C ALA A 116 -61.64 -6.23 12.05
N ILE A 117 -60.76 -6.07 13.03
CA ILE A 117 -59.40 -5.55 12.85
C ILE A 117 -58.38 -6.52 13.44
N PRO A 118 -57.15 -6.60 12.88
CA PRO A 118 -56.13 -7.50 13.40
C PRO A 118 -55.67 -7.06 14.80
N PRO A 119 -55.30 -8.01 15.69
CA PRO A 119 -54.61 -7.69 16.92
C PRO A 119 -53.28 -6.97 16.67
N PRO A 120 -52.77 -6.16 17.63
CA PRO A 120 -51.53 -5.41 17.45
C PRO A 120 -50.33 -6.23 16.96
N VAL A 121 -50.13 -7.43 17.54
CA VAL A 121 -49.02 -8.31 17.14
C VAL A 121 -49.21 -8.82 15.70
N THR A 122 -50.44 -9.16 15.33
CA THR A 122 -50.79 -9.59 13.97
C THR A 122 -50.56 -8.46 12.97
N TYR A 123 -50.92 -7.22 13.30
CA TYR A 123 -50.59 -6.04 12.49
C TYR A 123 -49.07 -5.87 12.30
N SER A 124 -48.26 -6.00 13.36
CA SER A 124 -46.81 -5.86 13.28
C SER A 124 -46.18 -6.93 12.36
N ILE A 125 -46.66 -8.18 12.43
CA ILE A 125 -46.24 -9.28 11.55
C ILE A 125 -46.62 -8.97 10.09
N LEU A 126 -47.87 -8.56 9.85
CA LEU A 126 -48.35 -8.20 8.51
C LEU A 126 -47.54 -7.05 7.90
N LEU A 127 -47.28 -6.00 8.68
CA LEU A 127 -46.46 -4.86 8.27
C LEU A 127 -45.07 -5.35 7.88
N SER A 128 -44.44 -6.17 8.70
CA SER A 128 -43.13 -6.73 8.43
C SER A 128 -43.08 -7.57 7.16
N HIS A 129 -44.04 -8.48 7.00
CA HIS A 129 -44.13 -9.35 5.84
C HIS A 129 -44.25 -8.50 4.57
N ASN A 130 -45.15 -7.51 4.57
CA ASN A 130 -45.34 -6.60 3.44
C ASN A 130 -44.10 -5.75 3.12
N VAL A 131 -43.37 -5.28 4.14
CA VAL A 131 -42.13 -4.50 3.95
C VAL A 131 -41.04 -5.37 3.31
N THR A 132 -40.90 -6.62 3.78
CA THR A 132 -39.95 -7.59 3.23
C THR A 132 -40.30 -7.97 1.79
N GLU A 133 -41.55 -8.35 1.54
CA GLU A 133 -42.03 -8.83 0.22
C GLU A 133 -41.88 -7.76 -0.86
N LYS A 134 -42.13 -6.49 -0.51
CA LYS A 134 -41.99 -5.36 -1.43
C LYS A 134 -40.54 -4.92 -1.64
N ASN A 135 -39.55 -5.60 -1.05
CA ASN A 135 -38.13 -5.25 -1.09
C ASN A 135 -37.85 -3.78 -0.69
N ILE A 136 -38.74 -3.15 0.09
CA ILE A 136 -38.57 -1.77 0.57
C ILE A 136 -37.36 -1.73 1.50
N SER A 137 -37.20 -2.79 2.28
CA SER A 137 -36.05 -3.11 3.09
C SER A 137 -36.13 -4.60 3.44
N ALA A 138 -35.00 -5.23 3.74
CA ALA A 138 -34.98 -6.63 4.16
C ALA A 138 -35.46 -6.81 5.63
N ILE A 139 -36.31 -5.91 6.12
CA ILE A 139 -36.80 -5.91 7.49
C ILE A 139 -37.77 -7.07 7.69
N SER A 140 -37.26 -8.19 8.20
CA SER A 140 -38.08 -9.26 8.76
C SER A 140 -38.15 -9.10 10.28
N MET A 141 -39.17 -8.39 10.77
CA MET A 141 -39.64 -8.54 12.15
C MET A 141 -40.21 -9.93 12.31
N ARG A 142 -39.44 -10.73 13.03
CA ARG A 142 -39.91 -11.99 13.57
C ARG A 142 -40.19 -11.79 15.05
N PHE A 143 -41.42 -12.12 15.46
CA PHE A 143 -41.79 -12.14 16.87
C PHE A 143 -41.55 -13.53 17.45
N SER A 144 -40.31 -13.80 17.85
CA SER A 144 -39.98 -15.03 18.56
C SER A 144 -40.33 -14.87 20.05
N GLY A 145 -41.63 -14.95 20.35
CA GLY A 145 -42.17 -14.82 21.70
C GLY A 145 -41.87 -16.03 22.59
N LEU A 146 -41.71 -15.81 23.91
CA LEU A 146 -41.54 -16.88 24.90
C LEU A 146 -42.79 -17.76 25.06
N SER A 147 -43.96 -17.22 24.73
CA SER A 147 -45.24 -17.91 24.83
C SER A 147 -46.16 -17.43 23.69
N PRO A 148 -46.11 -18.05 22.50
CA PRO A 148 -47.02 -17.71 21.40
C PRO A 148 -48.46 -18.10 21.75
N PHE A 149 -49.44 -17.40 21.17
CA PHE A 149 -50.85 -17.80 21.29
C PHE A 149 -51.05 -19.23 20.76
N ARG A 150 -51.98 -19.99 21.35
CA ARG A 150 -52.14 -21.44 21.08
C ARG A 150 -52.45 -21.76 19.61
N TRP A 151 -53.13 -20.87 18.90
CA TRP A 151 -53.45 -21.02 17.49
C TRP A 151 -52.26 -20.72 16.56
N ARG A 152 -51.18 -20.13 17.08
CA ARG A 152 -50.06 -19.60 16.29
C ARG A 152 -48.91 -20.60 16.12
N VAL A 153 -49.23 -21.87 15.83
CA VAL A 153 -48.26 -22.96 15.65
C VAL A 153 -47.75 -23.00 14.20
N THR A 154 -46.88 -22.05 13.84
CA THR A 154 -46.24 -21.94 12.51
C THR A 154 -44.72 -22.17 12.61
N GLU A 155 -44.03 -22.30 11.46
CA GLU A 155 -42.56 -22.33 11.41
C GLU A 155 -41.92 -21.11 12.11
N GLU A 156 -42.67 -20.01 12.30
CA GLU A 156 -42.24 -18.82 13.03
C GLU A 156 -41.87 -19.10 14.51
N ILE A 157 -42.35 -20.20 15.12
CA ILE A 157 -41.96 -20.61 16.49
C ILE A 157 -40.55 -21.20 16.55
N LYS A 158 -40.04 -21.82 15.47
CA LYS A 158 -38.74 -22.53 15.50
C LYS A 158 -37.59 -21.53 15.57
N ARG A 159 -37.17 -21.22 16.80
CA ARG A 159 -36.00 -20.37 17.05
C ARG A 159 -34.76 -21.07 16.51
N ASP A 160 -33.97 -20.35 15.73
CA ASP A 160 -32.62 -20.78 15.43
C ASP A 160 -31.67 -20.50 16.62
N ASN A 161 -30.40 -20.86 16.45
CA ASN A 161 -29.41 -20.68 17.51
C ASN A 161 -29.18 -19.20 17.84
N PHE A 162 -29.18 -18.32 16.84
CA PHE A 162 -29.03 -16.88 17.04
C PHE A 162 -30.18 -16.30 17.86
N GLU A 163 -31.43 -16.66 17.53
CA GLU A 163 -32.62 -16.22 18.26
C GLU A 163 -32.62 -16.72 19.71
N THR A 164 -32.15 -17.95 19.92
CA THR A 164 -32.02 -18.55 21.26
C THR A 164 -30.99 -17.79 22.10
N GLU A 165 -29.79 -17.57 21.55
CA GLU A 165 -28.71 -16.82 22.21
C GLU A 165 -29.11 -15.37 22.47
N ALA A 166 -29.76 -14.72 21.50
CA ALA A 166 -30.23 -13.34 21.62
C ALA A 166 -31.25 -13.21 22.76
N LEU A 167 -32.21 -14.14 22.84
CA LEU A 167 -33.24 -14.13 23.87
C LEU A 167 -32.64 -14.34 25.28
N GLU A 168 -31.71 -15.28 25.43
CA GLU A 168 -31.01 -15.52 26.70
C GLU A 168 -30.18 -14.29 27.13
N TYR A 169 -29.47 -13.66 26.20
CA TYR A 169 -28.72 -12.44 26.46
C TYR A 169 -29.64 -11.29 26.89
N LEU A 170 -30.75 -11.08 26.18
CA LEU A 170 -31.68 -9.98 26.42
C LEU A 170 -32.51 -10.17 27.70
N GLN A 171 -32.82 -11.40 28.09
CA GLN A 171 -33.43 -11.70 29.39
C GLN A 171 -32.59 -11.17 30.56
N ASN A 172 -31.26 -11.27 30.45
CA ASN A 172 -30.33 -10.74 31.44
C ASN A 172 -30.01 -9.25 31.23
N ASN A 173 -30.25 -8.72 30.03
CA ASN A 173 -29.86 -7.37 29.62
C ASN A 173 -31.00 -6.63 28.87
N PRO A 174 -32.14 -6.33 29.51
CA PRO A 174 -33.35 -5.83 28.85
C PRO A 174 -33.21 -4.42 28.25
N GLN A 175 -32.14 -3.68 28.57
CA GLN A 175 -31.83 -2.35 28.03
C GLN A 175 -30.76 -2.40 26.93
N LYS A 176 -30.29 -3.59 26.57
CA LYS A 176 -29.28 -3.79 25.53
C LYS A 176 -29.92 -4.31 24.26
N THR A 177 -29.12 -4.31 23.21
CA THR A 177 -29.43 -4.92 21.92
C THR A 177 -28.45 -6.05 21.68
N PHE A 178 -28.81 -6.97 20.80
CA PHE A 178 -27.96 -8.08 20.39
C PHE A 178 -27.87 -8.09 18.87
N TYR A 179 -26.69 -8.26 18.31
CA TYR A 179 -26.54 -8.35 16.86
C TYR A 179 -25.36 -9.21 16.47
N ARG A 180 -25.42 -9.76 15.26
CA ARG A 180 -24.35 -10.54 14.65
C ARG A 180 -24.39 -10.37 13.14
N ILE A 181 -23.22 -10.40 12.51
CA ILE A 181 -23.10 -10.56 11.06
C ILE A 181 -22.86 -12.04 10.80
N GLU A 182 -23.78 -12.68 10.10
CA GLU A 182 -23.68 -14.09 9.73
C GLU A 182 -24.23 -14.35 8.32
N GLU A 183 -23.97 -15.54 7.81
CA GLU A 183 -24.49 -15.96 6.51
C GLU A 183 -25.90 -16.49 6.67
N LEU A 184 -26.88 -15.73 6.15
CA LEU A 184 -28.30 -16.10 6.15
C LEU A 184 -28.75 -16.26 4.69
N ASN A 185 -29.20 -17.46 4.31
CA ASN A 185 -29.61 -17.77 2.93
C ASN A 185 -28.54 -17.46 1.86
N GLY A 186 -27.27 -17.74 2.14
CA GLY A 186 -26.15 -17.49 1.22
C GLY A 186 -25.73 -16.03 1.11
N ARG A 187 -26.21 -15.17 2.01
CA ARG A 187 -25.99 -13.72 2.00
C ARG A 187 -25.43 -13.23 3.33
N SER A 188 -24.45 -12.35 3.27
CA SER A 188 -23.86 -11.74 4.47
C SER A 188 -24.87 -10.78 5.04
N THR A 189 -25.44 -11.10 6.20
CA THR A 189 -26.59 -10.40 6.76
C THR A 189 -26.27 -9.97 8.18
N LEU A 190 -26.48 -8.68 8.47
CA LEU A 190 -26.56 -8.22 9.85
C LEU A 190 -27.93 -8.64 10.40
N ARG A 191 -27.93 -9.48 11.42
CA ARG A 191 -29.10 -9.79 12.23
C ARG A 191 -29.04 -8.94 13.49
N TYR A 192 -30.02 -8.06 13.68
CA TYR A 192 -30.09 -7.13 14.79
C TYR A 192 -31.35 -7.38 15.60
N VAL A 193 -31.25 -7.40 16.92
CA VAL A 193 -32.34 -7.78 17.82
C VAL A 193 -32.47 -6.81 18.99
N GLU A 194 -33.73 -6.43 19.25
CA GLU A 194 -34.14 -5.70 20.44
C GLU A 194 -35.18 -6.50 21.26
N PRO A 195 -35.23 -6.31 22.59
CA PRO A 195 -36.25 -6.93 23.40
C PRO A 195 -37.61 -6.29 23.13
N TYR A 196 -38.64 -7.12 22.95
CA TYR A 196 -40.03 -6.67 22.91
C TYR A 196 -40.63 -6.72 24.31
N ILE A 197 -40.78 -5.55 24.91
CA ILE A 197 -41.15 -5.39 26.32
C ILE A 197 -42.65 -5.18 26.47
N MET A 198 -43.26 -5.91 27.41
CA MET A 198 -44.67 -5.79 27.78
C MET A 198 -44.98 -4.39 28.33
N LYS A 199 -45.81 -3.64 27.62
CA LYS A 199 -46.43 -2.39 28.08
C LYS A 199 -47.75 -2.68 28.81
N ALA A 200 -48.29 -1.69 29.52
CA ALA A 200 -49.53 -1.85 30.29
C ALA A 200 -50.74 -2.29 29.43
N SER A 201 -50.89 -1.74 28.23
CA SER A 201 -51.94 -2.14 27.28
C SER A 201 -51.78 -3.59 26.83
N CYS A 202 -50.55 -4.04 26.56
CA CYS A 202 -50.24 -5.42 26.20
C CYS A 202 -50.61 -6.39 27.33
N VAL A 203 -50.20 -6.08 28.58
CA VAL A 203 -50.50 -6.92 29.76
C VAL A 203 -52.00 -7.08 29.96
N SER A 204 -52.78 -6.01 29.79
CA SER A 204 -54.24 -6.04 29.94
C SER A 204 -54.89 -6.99 28.93
N CYS A 205 -54.44 -6.96 27.68
CA CYS A 205 -54.96 -7.83 26.62
C CYS A 205 -54.49 -9.29 26.79
N ASP A 206 -53.18 -9.52 26.92
CA ASP A 206 -52.59 -10.87 26.99
C ASP A 206 -53.05 -11.66 28.24
N ASN A 207 -53.31 -10.99 29.37
CA ASN A 207 -53.77 -11.67 30.58
C ASN A 207 -55.27 -11.98 30.59
N SER A 208 -56.07 -11.29 29.78
CA SER A 208 -57.53 -11.49 29.68
C SER A 208 -57.95 -12.37 28.50
N HIS A 209 -57.06 -12.59 27.53
CA HIS A 209 -57.40 -13.33 26.32
C HIS A 209 -57.49 -14.85 26.55
N PRO A 210 -58.59 -15.53 26.15
CA PRO A 210 -58.78 -16.97 26.38
C PRO A 210 -57.70 -17.87 25.77
N ASP A 211 -57.20 -17.50 24.60
CA ASP A 211 -56.17 -18.26 23.87
C ASP A 211 -54.73 -17.92 24.27
N SER A 212 -54.55 -17.08 25.29
CA SER A 212 -53.23 -16.74 25.79
C SER A 212 -52.56 -17.97 26.40
N SER A 213 -51.33 -18.26 25.98
CA SER A 213 -50.52 -19.35 26.54
C SER A 213 -49.94 -19.02 27.91
N LYS A 214 -49.92 -17.72 28.28
CA LYS A 214 -49.45 -17.21 29.57
C LYS A 214 -50.27 -15.97 29.95
N SER A 215 -50.95 -16.03 31.09
CA SER A 215 -51.87 -14.97 31.55
C SER A 215 -51.39 -14.21 32.80
N ASN A 216 -50.12 -14.35 33.17
CA ASN A 216 -49.52 -13.64 34.31
C ASN A 216 -48.37 -12.71 33.88
N TRP A 217 -48.50 -12.08 32.71
CA TRP A 217 -47.55 -11.07 32.26
C TRP A 217 -47.54 -9.87 33.19
N GLN A 218 -46.36 -9.27 33.34
CA GLN A 218 -46.16 -8.03 34.07
C GLN A 218 -45.53 -6.98 33.16
N VAL A 219 -45.81 -5.72 33.44
CA VAL A 219 -45.19 -4.60 32.72
C VAL A 219 -43.67 -4.67 32.91
N GLY A 220 -42.92 -4.54 31.81
CA GLY A 220 -41.47 -4.66 31.82
C GLY A 220 -40.93 -6.06 31.55
N GLN A 221 -41.77 -7.10 31.51
CA GLN A 221 -41.33 -8.43 31.08
C GLN A 221 -41.06 -8.47 29.58
N ILE A 222 -40.06 -9.26 29.17
CA ILE A 222 -39.78 -9.51 27.75
C ILE A 222 -40.79 -10.54 27.24
N GLN A 223 -41.63 -10.14 26.30
CA GLN A 223 -42.60 -11.02 25.64
C GLN A 223 -41.93 -11.84 24.54
N GLY A 224 -40.93 -11.25 23.88
CA GLY A 224 -40.20 -11.83 22.76
C GLY A 224 -39.09 -10.92 22.30
N ILE A 225 -38.62 -11.18 21.09
CA ILE A 225 -37.60 -10.38 20.43
C ILE A 225 -38.14 -9.76 19.14
N LEU A 226 -37.64 -8.58 18.80
CA LEU A 226 -37.82 -7.93 17.51
C LEU A 226 -36.51 -8.07 16.73
N GLU A 227 -36.51 -8.94 15.71
CA GLU A 227 -35.38 -9.11 14.81
C GLU A 227 -35.48 -8.17 13.59
N ILE A 228 -34.35 -7.68 13.11
CA ILE A 228 -34.18 -6.93 11.86
C ILE A 228 -33.04 -7.58 11.10
N ASN A 229 -33.35 -8.08 9.89
CA ASN A 229 -32.35 -8.61 8.98
C ASN A 229 -31.94 -7.56 7.97
N GLN A 230 -30.63 -7.35 7.81
CA GLN A 230 -30.09 -6.37 6.89
C GLN A 230 -28.97 -6.98 6.06
N PRO A 231 -29.25 -7.39 4.81
CA PRO A 231 -28.24 -7.87 3.87
C PRO A 231 -27.19 -6.79 3.61
N LEU A 232 -25.93 -7.18 3.76
CA LEU A 232 -24.76 -6.34 3.56
C LEU A 232 -24.16 -6.54 2.16
N ASP A 233 -24.66 -7.50 1.38
CA ASP A 233 -24.09 -7.95 0.10
C ASP A 233 -23.83 -6.80 -0.88
N ARG A 234 -24.82 -5.91 -1.09
CA ARG A 234 -24.69 -4.79 -2.02
C ARG A 234 -23.57 -3.84 -1.58
N ASN A 235 -23.51 -3.55 -0.28
CA ASN A 235 -22.53 -2.62 0.26
C ASN A 235 -21.13 -3.24 0.27
N MET A 236 -21.00 -4.53 0.60
CA MET A 236 -19.73 -5.27 0.54
C MET A 236 -19.20 -5.40 -0.88
N LEU A 237 -20.05 -5.67 -1.88
CA LEU A 237 -19.66 -5.73 -3.29
C LEU A 237 -19.17 -4.36 -3.79
N LEU A 238 -19.89 -3.29 -3.44
CA LEU A 238 -19.48 -1.91 -3.76
C LEU A 238 -18.11 -1.58 -3.16
N VAL A 239 -17.88 -1.93 -1.89
CA VAL A 239 -16.58 -1.70 -1.23
C VAL A 239 -15.47 -2.52 -1.89
N ARG A 240 -15.68 -3.81 -2.20
CA ARG A 240 -14.68 -4.63 -2.90
C ARG A 240 -14.29 -4.05 -4.26
N ASN A 241 -15.28 -3.62 -5.05
CA ASN A 241 -15.02 -2.99 -6.34
C ASN A 241 -14.27 -1.66 -6.18
N SER A 242 -14.66 -0.86 -5.18
CA SER A 242 -14.02 0.42 -4.87
C SER A 242 -12.57 0.24 -4.42
N LEU A 243 -12.29 -0.75 -3.56
CA LEU A 243 -10.94 -1.11 -3.13
C LEU A 243 -10.07 -1.56 -4.31
N THR A 244 -10.64 -2.33 -5.26
CA THR A 244 -9.93 -2.75 -6.48
C THR A 244 -9.58 -1.54 -7.34
N GLN A 245 -10.51 -0.59 -7.51
CA GLN A 245 -10.23 0.65 -8.23
C GLN A 245 -9.19 1.52 -7.53
N ILE A 246 -9.23 1.62 -6.19
CA ILE A 246 -8.23 2.35 -5.40
C ILE A 246 -6.85 1.70 -5.58
N PHE A 247 -6.77 0.36 -5.51
CA PHE A 247 -5.53 -0.37 -5.73
C PHE A 247 -4.93 -0.09 -7.11
N ILE A 248 -5.76 -0.14 -8.17
CA ILE A 248 -5.32 0.16 -9.54
C ILE A 248 -4.82 1.62 -9.64
N LYS A 249 -5.58 2.58 -9.12
CA LYS A 249 -5.21 4.01 -9.13
C LYS A 249 -3.89 4.26 -8.38
N LEU A 250 -3.72 3.66 -7.20
CA LEU A 250 -2.48 3.76 -6.42
C LEU A 250 -1.30 3.10 -7.16
N GLY A 251 -1.53 1.97 -7.83
CA GLY A 251 -0.54 1.32 -8.68
C GLY A 251 -0.05 2.22 -9.81
N VAL A 252 -0.97 2.86 -10.55
CA VAL A 252 -0.62 3.82 -11.62
C VAL A 252 0.20 4.97 -11.05
N VAL A 253 -0.22 5.56 -9.93
CA VAL A 253 0.52 6.66 -9.27
C VAL A 253 1.91 6.22 -8.80
N ALA A 254 2.09 4.98 -8.36
CA ALA A 254 3.39 4.44 -7.94
C ALA A 254 4.34 4.15 -9.12
N ILE A 255 3.81 3.81 -10.30
CA ILE A 255 4.64 3.52 -11.50
C ILE A 255 5.23 4.81 -12.09
N LEU A 256 4.50 5.93 -12.08
CA LEU A 256 4.95 7.22 -12.62
C LEU A 256 6.31 7.71 -12.07
N PRO A 257 6.56 7.77 -10.74
CA PRO A 257 7.85 8.20 -10.20
C PRO A 257 8.96 7.19 -10.51
N ILE A 258 8.67 5.89 -10.54
CA ILE A 258 9.65 4.85 -10.92
C ILE A 258 10.07 5.02 -12.38
N LEU A 259 9.10 5.28 -13.28
CA LEU A 259 9.35 5.55 -14.69
C LEU A 259 10.14 6.85 -14.88
N SER A 260 9.78 7.92 -14.18
CA SER A 260 10.51 9.19 -14.20
C SER A 260 11.95 9.01 -13.73
N LEU A 261 12.16 8.31 -12.61
CA LEU A 261 13.49 8.06 -12.06
C LEU A 261 14.35 7.21 -13.01
N THR A 262 13.77 6.20 -13.64
CA THR A 262 14.47 5.35 -14.63
C THR A 262 14.87 6.15 -15.88
N LEU A 263 14.00 7.04 -16.37
CA LEU A 263 14.31 7.94 -17.48
C LEU A 263 15.43 8.94 -17.13
N VAL A 264 15.36 9.60 -15.97
CA VAL A 264 16.38 10.57 -15.51
C VAL A 264 17.73 9.89 -15.34
N ILE A 265 17.77 8.72 -14.70
CA ILE A 265 19.01 7.94 -14.54
C ILE A 265 19.56 7.51 -15.90
N GLY A 266 18.69 7.09 -16.83
CA GLY A 266 19.07 6.74 -18.19
C GLY A 266 19.73 7.92 -18.92
N ARG A 267 19.11 9.11 -18.85
CA ARG A 267 19.63 10.33 -19.46
C ARG A 267 20.96 10.77 -18.84
N LEU A 268 21.07 10.71 -17.52
CA LEU A 268 22.29 11.06 -16.78
C LEU A 268 23.46 10.14 -17.16
N LYS A 269 23.20 8.85 -17.41
CA LYS A 269 24.23 7.91 -17.86
C LYS A 269 24.71 8.22 -19.27
N PHE A 270 23.80 8.51 -20.18
CA PHE A 270 24.14 8.90 -21.54
C PHE A 270 25.05 10.12 -21.56
N ILE A 271 24.68 11.18 -20.84
CA ILE A 271 25.49 12.41 -20.73
C ILE A 271 26.85 12.13 -20.09
N ASN A 272 26.91 11.32 -19.02
CA ASN A 272 28.18 10.97 -18.38
C ASN A 272 29.11 10.15 -19.30
N GLN A 273 28.56 9.31 -20.17
CA GLN A 273 29.37 8.57 -21.15
C GLN A 273 29.94 9.50 -22.22
N GLU A 274 29.10 10.39 -22.75
CA GLU A 274 29.52 11.41 -23.72
C GLU A 274 30.60 12.33 -23.12
N LEU A 275 30.39 12.82 -21.89
CA LEU A 275 31.36 13.65 -21.18
C LEU A 275 32.68 12.92 -20.96
N LYS A 276 32.67 11.62 -20.60
CA LYS A 276 33.90 10.82 -20.46
C LYS A 276 34.66 10.70 -21.77
N ILE A 277 33.96 10.50 -22.89
CA ILE A 277 34.57 10.42 -24.22
C ILE A 277 35.20 11.77 -24.58
N LEU A 278 34.49 12.87 -24.36
CA LEU A 278 34.98 14.23 -24.63
C LEU A 278 36.21 14.58 -23.77
N VAL A 279 36.16 14.31 -22.47
CA VAL A 279 37.29 14.53 -21.56
C VAL A 279 38.49 13.68 -21.99
N LYS A 280 38.28 12.42 -22.36
CA LYS A 280 39.36 11.56 -22.87
C LYS A 280 39.96 12.12 -24.17
N LYS A 281 39.13 12.59 -25.10
CA LYS A 281 39.60 13.21 -26.35
C LYS A 281 40.43 14.47 -26.09
N ARG A 282 39.94 15.39 -25.24
CA ARG A 282 40.65 16.62 -24.90
C ARG A 282 41.96 16.37 -24.16
N THR A 283 41.99 15.39 -23.25
CA THR A 283 43.22 15.02 -22.56
C THR A 283 44.24 14.39 -23.51
N THR A 284 43.81 13.58 -24.49
CA THR A 284 44.73 13.06 -25.52
C THR A 284 45.24 14.15 -26.47
N GLU A 285 44.40 15.11 -26.87
CA GLU A 285 44.81 16.26 -27.69
C GLU A 285 45.82 17.13 -26.94
N LEU A 286 45.55 17.44 -25.67
CA LEU A 286 46.39 18.27 -24.83
C LEU A 286 47.75 17.62 -24.56
N THR A 287 47.77 16.32 -24.25
CA THR A 287 49.03 15.57 -24.04
C THR A 287 49.86 15.52 -25.32
N THR A 288 49.22 15.31 -26.48
CA THR A 288 49.91 15.32 -27.78
C THR A 288 50.50 16.70 -28.09
N ALA A 289 49.75 17.78 -27.87
CA ALA A 289 50.24 19.14 -28.05
C ALA A 289 51.42 19.44 -27.10
N HIS A 290 51.31 19.02 -25.84
CA HIS A 290 52.39 19.16 -24.85
C HIS A 290 53.66 18.41 -25.26
N THR A 291 53.55 17.17 -25.75
CA THR A 291 54.69 16.39 -26.26
C THR A 291 55.33 17.07 -27.47
N LYS A 292 54.53 17.61 -28.41
CA LYS A 292 55.05 18.37 -29.55
C LYS A 292 55.83 19.60 -29.10
N LEU A 293 55.31 20.36 -28.14
CA LEU A 293 55.99 21.53 -27.59
C LEU A 293 57.33 21.16 -26.94
N ILE A 294 57.38 20.06 -26.18
CA ILE A 294 58.63 19.55 -25.59
C ILE A 294 59.64 19.19 -26.69
N ASN A 295 59.20 18.51 -27.75
CA ASN A 295 60.08 18.14 -28.85
C ASN A 295 60.64 19.37 -29.58
N VAL A 296 59.78 20.36 -29.90
CA VAL A 296 60.22 21.64 -30.49
C VAL A 296 61.21 22.35 -29.56
N GLN A 297 60.94 22.39 -28.25
CA GLN A 297 61.85 22.99 -27.28
C GLN A 297 63.21 22.28 -27.27
N LYS A 298 63.21 20.94 -27.37
CA LYS A 298 64.44 20.14 -27.45
C LYS A 298 65.20 20.43 -28.75
N ASP A 299 64.52 20.52 -29.88
CA ASP A 299 65.13 20.82 -31.18
C ASP A 299 65.75 22.23 -31.18
N ILE A 300 65.06 23.24 -30.64
CA ILE A 300 65.61 24.59 -30.44
C ILE A 300 66.87 24.54 -29.58
N THR A 301 66.85 23.78 -28.48
CA THR A 301 68.01 23.65 -27.58
C THR A 301 69.19 22.98 -28.30
N GLN A 302 68.94 21.94 -29.10
CA GLN A 302 69.98 21.28 -29.88
C GLN A 302 70.57 22.21 -30.94
N LEU A 303 69.73 22.96 -31.66
CA LEU A 303 70.18 23.96 -32.63
C LEU A 303 71.03 25.05 -31.97
N GLN A 304 70.66 25.52 -30.78
CA GLN A 304 71.47 26.48 -30.02
C GLN A 304 72.85 25.90 -29.65
N ILE A 305 72.91 24.64 -29.21
CA ILE A 305 74.18 23.97 -28.92
C ILE A 305 75.03 23.84 -30.18
N GLN A 306 74.43 23.47 -31.31
CA GLN A 306 75.15 23.34 -32.58
C GLN A 306 75.70 24.68 -33.05
N VAL A 307 74.89 25.74 -33.05
CA VAL A 307 75.32 27.10 -33.42
C VAL A 307 76.44 27.57 -32.50
N ASN A 308 76.33 27.36 -31.18
CA ASN A 308 77.39 27.69 -30.23
C ASN A 308 78.67 26.91 -30.48
N ARG A 309 78.57 25.61 -30.82
CA ARG A 309 79.73 24.78 -31.16
C ARG A 309 80.40 25.26 -32.44
N GLU A 310 79.64 25.57 -33.48
CA GLU A 310 80.17 26.11 -34.73
C GLU A 310 80.85 27.47 -34.52
N LYS A 311 80.25 28.34 -33.70
CA LYS A 311 80.86 29.61 -33.30
C LYS A 311 82.17 29.40 -32.54
N HIS A 312 82.18 28.51 -31.54
CA HIS A 312 83.37 28.21 -30.76
C HIS A 312 84.48 27.57 -31.62
N GLN A 313 84.13 26.70 -32.56
CA GLN A 313 85.10 26.13 -33.49
C GLN A 313 85.73 27.19 -34.39
N LYS A 314 84.95 28.18 -34.84
CA LYS A 314 85.49 29.33 -35.58
C LYS A 314 86.45 30.16 -34.72
N GLU A 315 86.07 30.48 -33.48
CA GLU A 315 86.93 31.21 -32.53
C GLU A 315 88.23 30.43 -32.25
N VAL A 316 88.14 29.11 -32.02
CA VAL A 316 89.33 28.26 -31.83
C VAL A 316 90.21 28.23 -33.07
N ASN A 317 89.64 28.09 -34.27
CA ASN A 317 90.40 28.10 -35.52
C ASN A 317 91.09 29.46 -35.75
N GLU A 318 90.45 30.58 -35.38
CA GLU A 318 91.03 31.92 -35.45
C GLU A 318 92.20 32.09 -34.46
N ILE A 319 92.06 31.57 -33.23
CA ILE A 319 93.15 31.55 -32.25
C ILE A 319 94.31 30.67 -32.74
N VAL A 320 94.03 29.45 -33.20
CA VAL A 320 95.04 28.49 -33.67
C VAL A 320 95.82 29.03 -34.87
N ASN A 321 95.15 29.78 -35.76
CA ASN A 321 95.78 30.39 -36.93
C ASN A 321 96.37 31.78 -36.63
N SER A 322 96.36 32.25 -35.38
CA SER A 322 97.02 33.49 -34.99
C SER A 322 98.51 33.24 -34.74
N ASP A 323 99.34 34.24 -35.07
CA ASP A 323 100.80 34.21 -34.82
C ASP A 323 101.15 33.90 -33.35
N HIS A 324 100.21 34.15 -32.43
CA HIS A 324 100.34 33.87 -31.01
C HIS A 324 100.34 32.37 -30.68
N PHE A 325 99.57 31.55 -31.41
CA PHE A 325 99.47 30.11 -31.14
C PHE A 325 100.73 29.36 -31.58
N ASP A 326 101.33 29.74 -32.71
CA ASP A 326 102.61 29.19 -33.16
C ASP A 326 103.73 29.46 -32.16
N TRP A 327 103.74 30.64 -31.54
CA TRP A 327 104.66 30.96 -30.45
C TRP A 327 104.45 30.03 -29.24
N ILE A 328 103.20 29.82 -28.78
CA ILE A 328 102.88 28.91 -27.66
C ILE A 328 103.28 27.46 -28.00
N ALA A 329 102.98 26.98 -29.21
CA ALA A 329 103.32 25.64 -29.66
C ALA A 329 104.84 25.42 -29.71
N GLN A 330 105.62 26.44 -30.11
CA GLN A 330 107.09 26.41 -30.02
C GLN A 330 107.58 26.36 -28.57
N GLN A 331 107.03 27.15 -27.65
CA GLN A 331 107.40 27.09 -26.22
C GLN A 331 107.09 25.72 -25.62
N GLY A 332 105.95 25.11 -25.96
CA GLY A 332 105.59 23.77 -25.51
C GLY A 332 106.51 22.66 -26.05
N LYS A 333 106.95 22.76 -27.31
CA LYS A 333 107.99 21.86 -27.87
C LYS A 333 109.32 22.03 -27.14
N LYS A 334 109.69 23.26 -26.83
CA LYS A 334 110.92 23.60 -26.11
C LYS A 334 110.93 23.00 -24.71
N TRP A 335 109.86 23.21 -23.94
CA TRP A 335 109.68 22.60 -22.61
C TRP A 335 109.72 21.07 -22.66
N ARG A 336 109.08 20.45 -23.67
CA ARG A 336 109.06 18.98 -23.79
C ARG A 336 110.44 18.39 -24.13
N GLN A 337 111.27 19.13 -24.89
CA GLN A 337 112.67 18.77 -25.11
C GLN A 337 113.52 18.95 -23.86
N GLU A 338 113.20 19.94 -23.03
CA GLU A 338 113.93 20.24 -21.78
C GLU A 338 113.56 19.30 -20.61
N ASN A 339 112.46 18.54 -20.71
CA ASN A 339 111.90 17.72 -19.62
C ASN A 339 111.66 16.24 -20.01
N GLN A 340 112.38 15.69 -20.99
CA GLN A 340 112.22 14.30 -21.46
C GLN A 340 113.22 13.28 -20.88
N ASP A 341 114.05 13.70 -19.93
CA ASP A 341 114.81 12.86 -18.98
C ASP A 341 114.36 13.23 -17.54
#